data_AF-X1JPM6-F1
#
_entry.id   AF-X1JPM6-F1
#
_cell.length_a   1.000
_cell.length_b   1.000
_cell.length_c   1.000
_cell.angle_alpha   90.00
_cell.angle_beta   90.00
_cell.angle_gamma   90.00
#
_symmetry.space_group_name_H-M   'P 1'
#
loop_
_entity.id
_entity.type
_entity.pdbx_description
1 polymer ?
#
loop_
_entity_poly.entity_id
_entity_poly.type
_entity_poly.pdbx_seq_one_letter_code
_entity_poly.pdbx_strand_id
1 'polypeptide(L)' 'MESPTCVCGNLMVFFMDKKTGVIWQCPECGWLLYQSRIATFEQWYQPVAKK' A
#
# COMPACT_ATOMS: atom_id res chain seq x y z
N MET A 1 7.35 11.71 -1.41
CA MET A 1 6.66 10.41 -1.46
C MET A 1 6.61 9.90 -0.05
N GLU A 2 5.47 10.04 0.63
CA GLU A 2 5.27 9.51 1.97
C GLU A 2 5.08 7.99 1.87
N SER A 3 5.80 7.22 2.70
CA SER A 3 5.66 5.78 2.78
C SER A 3 4.37 5.42 3.53
N PRO A 4 3.51 4.54 2.98
CA PRO A 4 2.26 4.17 3.63
C PRO A 4 2.52 3.40 4.93
N THR A 5 1.63 3.59 5.90
CA THR A 5 1.65 2.82 7.15
C THR A 5 0.71 1.63 7.01
N CYS A 6 1.19 0.45 7.38
CA CYS A 6 0.41 -0.78 7.41
C CYS A 6 -0.73 -0.68 8.45
N VAL A 7 -1.79 -1.48 8.28
CA VAL A 7 -2.85 -1.65 9.29
C VAL A 7 -2.30 -2.08 10.66
N CYS A 8 -1.14 -2.75 10.66
CA CYS A 8 -0.40 -3.15 11.83
C CYS A 8 0.35 -2.00 12.55
N GLY A 9 0.30 -0.77 12.04
CA GLY A 9 0.98 0.40 12.62
C GLY A 9 2.43 0.56 12.20
N ASN A 10 3.00 -0.43 11.50
CA ASN A 10 4.38 -0.38 11.02
C ASN A 10 4.49 0.32 9.65
N LEU A 11 5.61 0.99 9.43
CA LEU A 11 5.95 1.58 8.13
C LEU A 11 6.13 0.50 7.08
N MET A 12 5.45 0.66 5.94
CA MET A 12 5.65 -0.23 4.81
C MET A 12 6.91 0.19 4.04
N VAL A 13 7.66 -0.80 3.60
CA VAL A 13 8.86 -0.61 2.78
C VAL A 13 8.51 -0.73 1.30
N PHE A 14 9.27 -0.02 0.47
CA PHE A 14 9.15 -0.17 -0.96
C PHE A 14 9.50 -1.61 -1.35
N PHE A 15 8.61 -2.26 -2.09
CA PHE A 15 8.83 -3.63 -2.53
C PHE A 15 9.16 -3.68 -4.02
N MET A 16 8.28 -3.11 -4.86
CA MET A 16 8.46 -3.19 -6.31
C MET A 16 7.79 -2.00 -7.02
N ASP A 17 8.45 -1.46 -8.03
CA ASP A 17 7.85 -0.52 -8.97
C ASP A 17 7.46 -1.24 -10.26
N LYS A 18 6.21 -1.11 -10.66
CA LYS A 18 5.73 -1.54 -11.98
C LYS A 18 5.41 -0.29 -12.78
N LYS A 19 5.48 -0.40 -14.12
CA LYS A 19 5.04 0.67 -15.04
C LYS A 19 3.64 1.21 -14.71
N THR A 20 2.79 0.40 -14.07
CA THR A 20 1.41 0.73 -13.72
C THR A 20 1.20 1.20 -12.28
N GLY A 21 2.18 1.08 -11.38
CA GLY A 21 2.01 1.38 -9.95
C GLY A 21 3.15 0.91 -9.08
N VAL A 22 3.19 1.38 -7.83
CA VAL A 22 4.15 0.99 -6.80
C VAL A 22 3.51 -0.05 -5.88
N ILE A 23 4.25 -1.08 -5.51
CA ILE A 23 3.87 -2.04 -4.46
C ILE A 23 4.73 -1.76 -3.24
N TRP A 24 4.07 -1.63 -2.10
CA TRP A 24 4.65 -1.51 -0.77
C TRP A 24 4.41 -2.82 0.00
N GLN A 25 5.39 -3.25 0.78
CA GLN A 25 5.28 -4.44 1.63
C GLN A 25 5.52 -4.06 3.08
N CYS A 26 4.70 -4.59 4.00
CA CYS A 26 5.02 -4.51 5.41
C CYS A 26 6.00 -5.64 5.80
N PRO A 27 7.16 -5.33 6.40
CA PRO A 27 8.13 -6.35 6.80
C PRO A 27 7.66 -7.22 7.96
N GLU A 28 6.71 -6.74 8.77
CA GLU A 28 6.28 -7.43 9.99
C GLU A 28 5.17 -8.45 9.73
N CYS A 29 4.14 -8.07 8.96
CA CYS A 29 3.00 -8.93 8.68
C CYS A 29 2.94 -9.46 7.24
N GLY A 30 3.86 -9.02 6.37
CA GLY A 30 3.91 -9.42 4.96
C GLY A 30 2.82 -8.82 4.07
N TRP A 31 1.99 -7.91 4.58
CA TRP A 31 0.93 -7.27 3.80
C TRP A 31 1.47 -6.47 2.62
N LEU A 32 0.78 -6.55 1.48
CA LEU A 32 1.13 -5.84 0.26
C LEU A 32 0.09 -4.77 -0.03
N LEU A 33 0.55 -3.54 -0.27
CA LEU A 33 -0.28 -2.42 -0.68
C LEU A 33 0.12 -2.00 -2.09
N TYR A 34 -0.84 -2.05 -3.00
CA TYR A 34 -0.64 -1.63 -4.39
C TYR A 34 -1.18 -0.22 -4.60
N GLN A 35 -0.29 0.70 -4.95
CA GLN A 35 -0.60 2.09 -5.29
C GLN A 35 -0.47 2.26 -6.81
N SER A 36 -1.60 2.31 -7.51
CA SER A 36 -1.61 2.54 -8.97
C SER A 36 -1.11 3.94 -9.29
N ARG A 37 -0.24 4.07 -10.31
CA ARG A 37 0.21 5.36 -10.87
C ARG A 37 -0.68 5.85 -12.02
N ILE A 38 -1.50 4.97 -12.58
CA ILE A 38 -2.30 5.24 -13.80
C ILE A 38 -3.74 5.66 -13.45
N ALA A 39 -4.18 5.50 -12.20
CA ALA A 39 -5.55 5.81 -11.82
C ALA A 39 -5.72 7.31 -11.46
N THR A 40 -6.35 8.08 -12.34
CA THR A 40 -7.02 9.37 -12.08
C THR A 40 -8.32 9.20 -11.27
N PHE A 41 -8.38 8.23 -10.36
CA PHE A 41 -9.51 8.10 -9.46
C PHE A 41 -9.03 7.60 -8.11
N GLU A 42 -9.35 8.40 -7.11
CA GLU A 42 -9.13 8.24 -5.67
C GLU A 42 -9.79 6.97 -5.13
N GLN A 43 -9.35 5.79 -5.57
CA GLN A 43 -9.76 4.56 -4.94
C GLN A 43 -8.86 4.33 -3.73
N TRP A 44 -9.09 5.15 -2.70
CA TRP A 44 -8.71 4.84 -1.33
C TRP A 44 -9.30 3.47 -1.01
N TYR A 45 -8.47 2.44 -1.06
CA TYR A 45 -8.83 1.13 -0.54
C TYR A 45 -8.88 1.29 0.98
N GLN A 46 -10.06 1.60 1.53
CA GLN A 46 -10.37 1.40 2.93
C GLN A 46 -10.74 -0.09 3.10
N PRO A 47 -9.85 -0.96 3.61
CA PRO A 47 -10.32 -2.23 4.11
C PRO A 47 -11.22 -1.91 5.30
N VAL A 48 -12.52 -2.19 5.14
CA VAL A 48 -13.51 -2.12 6.20
C VAL A 48 -12.95 -2.94 7.37
N ALA A 49 -12.67 -2.26 8.48
CA ALA A 49 -12.29 -2.91 9.72
C ALA A 49 -13.46 -3.83 10.12
N LYS A 50 -13.28 -5.14 9.95
CA LYS A 50 -14.17 -6.11 10.58
C LYS A 50 -13.82 -6.15 12.07
N LYS A 51 -14.73 -5.66 12.90
CA LYS A 51 -14.90 -6.10 14.29
C LYS A 51 -16.31 -6.63 14.44
#